data_AF-A0A254QJD4-F1
#
_entry.id   AF-A0A254QJD4-F1
#
_cell.length_a   1.000
_cell.length_b   1.000
_cell.length_c   1.000
_cell.angle_alpha   90.00
_cell.angle_beta   90.00
_cell.angle_gamma   90.00
#
_symmetry.space_group_name_H-M   'P 1'
#
loop_
_entity.id
_entity.type
_entity.pdbx_description
1 polymer ?
#
loop_
_entity_poly.entity_id
_entity_poly.type
_entity_poly.pdbx_seq_one_letter_code
_entity_poly.pdbx_strand_id
1 'polypeptide(L)'
;MGSFETKKAFRSKLAVAAAALFVGQAVVGNIGVFPLWSKNYSPVKQGKSLITGALSADQMLFALAGFRELIAGILWVRADSFFETGNYDAILPIIRLVTMLDPHQIDVFATGMWHIGYNFTDEDQRSDRRYLPSAVALGTEGAEQNPSTYEMFFETSWLWYHKIEDNYPAAVKWMELAHQRKDIMPARRNLLCRLYERNGEVEKSVDLWYKLLDEANKQYDEDKEHRNYSLRTNRDTIESNLDTLLVRMSQRGFFNQKSGGTATDYDTNPPFDVGFSAKVTVTDEKVLKIQGTWNVLSIGSRLRCVLRDADYPDAIKGSVDWEAQAKTVNLDPPRDRTYMQEGLFVRNQRFEKKIDMSRDPTMYPMVGKNYVLEFYYNPRSAPAHIQDKFGWNGEGMTDHTAANMSTDARKGMKVLYVSLPITKEQLLLRGDWADKVPVVKTANYVETDKNYTDLREKLDIPGLKGK
;
A
#
# COMPACT_ATOMS: atom_id res chain seq x y z
N MET A 1 23.90 -38.92 52.67
CA MET A 1 24.84 -38.31 51.70
C MET A 1 24.47 -38.52 50.23
N GLY A 2 23.80 -39.61 49.81
CA GLY A 2 23.52 -39.89 48.38
C GLY A 2 22.48 -39.00 47.64
N SER A 3 21.65 -38.21 48.34
CA SER A 3 20.65 -37.31 47.72
C SER A 3 21.22 -35.96 47.26
N PHE A 4 22.38 -35.55 47.78
CA PHE A 4 23.02 -34.27 47.43
C PHE A 4 23.89 -34.39 46.18
N GLU A 5 24.57 -35.53 45.99
CA GLU A 5 25.41 -35.78 44.81
C GLU A 5 24.58 -35.93 43.53
N THR A 6 23.41 -36.58 43.60
CA THR A 6 22.50 -36.75 42.46
C THR A 6 21.92 -35.42 41.97
N LYS A 7 21.55 -34.50 42.89
CA LYS A 7 21.11 -33.14 42.52
C LYS A 7 22.23 -32.30 41.93
N LYS A 8 23.46 -32.45 42.42
CA LYS A 8 24.66 -31.75 41.89
C LYS A 8 25.02 -32.26 40.48
N ALA A 9 24.96 -33.57 40.26
CA ALA A 9 25.19 -34.18 38.95
C ALA A 9 24.11 -33.77 37.92
N PHE A 10 22.84 -33.69 38.32
CA PHE A 10 21.76 -33.21 37.45
C PHE A 10 21.93 -31.74 37.07
N ARG A 11 22.24 -30.85 38.04
CA ARG A 11 22.54 -29.43 37.78
C ARG A 11 23.77 -29.25 36.89
N SER A 12 24.81 -30.06 37.08
CA SER A 12 26.01 -30.06 36.23
C SER A 12 25.70 -30.47 34.78
N LYS A 13 24.86 -31.49 34.58
CA LYS A 13 24.43 -31.91 33.24
C LYS A 13 23.56 -30.85 32.56
N LEU A 14 22.69 -30.19 33.31
CA LEU A 14 21.87 -29.09 32.80
C LEU A 14 22.74 -27.87 32.41
N ALA A 15 23.76 -27.55 33.21
CA ALA A 15 24.71 -26.49 32.92
C ALA A 15 25.55 -26.78 31.66
N VAL A 16 25.99 -28.03 31.48
CA VAL A 16 26.70 -28.47 30.27
C VAL A 16 25.79 -28.44 29.04
N ALA A 17 24.52 -28.87 29.16
CA ALA A 17 23.55 -28.78 28.08
C ALA A 17 23.25 -27.32 27.71
N ALA A 18 23.09 -26.44 28.70
CA ALA A 18 22.94 -25.00 28.47
C ALA A 18 24.17 -24.42 27.79
N ALA A 19 25.39 -24.74 28.24
CA ALA A 19 26.63 -24.29 27.62
C ALA A 19 26.77 -24.79 26.17
N ALA A 20 26.39 -26.03 25.89
CA ALA A 20 26.38 -26.57 24.52
C ALA A 20 25.36 -25.86 23.62
N LEU A 21 24.17 -25.52 24.15
CA LEU A 21 23.17 -24.72 23.44
C LEU A 21 23.69 -23.29 23.18
N PHE A 22 24.37 -22.67 24.16
CA PHE A 22 24.98 -21.35 24.00
C PHE A 22 26.07 -21.36 22.92
N VAL A 23 26.96 -22.36 22.93
CA VAL A 23 27.99 -22.52 21.89
C VAL A 23 27.34 -22.81 20.53
N GLY A 24 26.31 -23.66 20.47
CA GLY A 24 25.58 -23.93 19.24
C GLY A 24 24.92 -22.68 18.65
N GLN A 25 24.32 -21.85 19.49
CA GLN A 25 23.73 -20.57 19.08
C GLN A 25 24.80 -19.56 18.63
N ALA A 26 25.93 -19.47 19.34
CA ALA A 26 27.08 -18.65 18.94
C ALA A 26 27.59 -19.02 17.55
N VAL A 27 27.70 -20.32 17.27
CA VAL A 27 28.15 -20.85 15.98
C VAL A 27 27.14 -20.53 14.88
N VAL A 28 25.83 -20.73 15.10
CA VAL A 28 24.78 -20.40 14.12
C VAL A 28 24.76 -18.90 13.81
N GLY A 29 24.88 -18.06 14.84
CA GLY A 29 24.92 -16.61 14.67
C GLY A 29 26.15 -16.14 13.91
N ASN A 30 27.34 -16.67 14.23
CA ASN A 30 28.60 -16.23 13.64
C ASN A 30 28.86 -16.81 12.23
N ILE A 31 28.40 -18.03 11.96
CA ILE A 31 28.63 -18.70 10.66
C ILE A 31 27.46 -18.47 9.70
N GLY A 32 26.23 -18.39 10.20
CA GLY A 32 25.02 -18.24 9.38
C GLY A 32 24.56 -16.79 9.26
N VAL A 33 24.09 -16.22 10.38
CA VAL A 33 23.36 -14.95 10.39
C VAL A 33 24.25 -13.77 9.99
N PHE A 34 25.41 -13.61 10.64
CA PHE A 34 26.28 -12.46 10.40
C PHE A 34 26.89 -12.41 8.99
N PRO A 35 27.47 -13.50 8.43
CA PRO A 35 28.03 -13.46 7.08
C PRO A 35 26.95 -13.25 6.01
N LEU A 36 25.77 -13.86 6.18
CA LEU A 36 24.65 -13.68 5.26
C LEU A 36 24.14 -12.24 5.29
N TRP A 37 23.97 -11.66 6.49
CA TRP A 37 23.56 -10.27 6.63
C TRP A 37 24.61 -9.30 6.10
N SER A 38 25.88 -9.50 6.45
CA SER A 38 27.00 -8.65 6.02
C SER A 38 27.13 -8.61 4.50
N LYS A 39 27.02 -9.77 3.84
CA LYS A 39 27.10 -9.89 2.39
C LYS A 39 25.94 -9.20 1.66
N ASN A 40 24.72 -9.30 2.20
CA ASN A 40 23.51 -8.95 1.46
C ASN A 40 22.89 -7.61 1.89
N TYR A 41 23.19 -7.11 3.10
CA TYR A 41 22.45 -5.99 3.71
C TYR A 41 23.31 -5.02 4.53
N SER A 42 24.61 -5.28 4.78
CA SER A 42 25.45 -4.32 5.52
C SER A 42 25.69 -3.07 4.67
N PRO A 43 25.33 -1.87 5.15
CA PRO A 43 25.65 -0.64 4.44
C PRO A 43 27.16 -0.37 4.53
N VAL A 44 27.84 -0.32 3.38
CA VAL A 44 29.28 -0.04 3.27
C VAL A 44 29.47 1.40 2.78
N LYS A 45 30.06 2.27 3.61
CA LYS A 45 30.50 3.61 3.18
C LYS A 45 32.03 3.62 3.16
N GLN A 46 32.63 3.84 1.99
CA GLN A 46 34.10 3.83 1.78
C GLN A 46 34.78 2.56 2.35
N GLY A 47 34.21 1.38 2.11
CA GLY A 47 34.80 0.11 2.55
C GLY A 47 34.68 -0.19 4.05
N LYS A 48 33.99 0.64 4.85
CA LYS A 48 33.70 0.39 6.27
C LYS A 48 32.19 0.25 6.49
N SER A 49 31.79 -0.77 7.27
CA SER A 49 30.40 -1.00 7.64
C SER A 49 29.91 0.12 8.56
N LEU A 50 28.82 0.79 8.23
CA LEU A 50 28.24 1.86 9.06
C LEU A 50 27.83 1.37 10.46
N ILE A 51 27.65 0.05 10.65
CA ILE A 51 27.32 -0.54 11.95
C ILE A 51 28.56 -0.76 12.85
N THR A 52 29.77 -0.80 12.30
CA THR A 52 31.00 -0.89 13.12
C THR A 52 31.29 0.36 13.96
N GLY A 53 30.56 1.46 13.74
CA GLY A 53 30.54 2.61 14.65
C GLY A 53 29.61 2.45 15.85
N ALA A 54 28.70 1.46 15.84
CA ALA A 54 27.64 1.30 16.84
C ALA A 54 27.91 0.16 17.85
N LEU A 55 28.66 -0.88 17.47
CA LEU A 55 29.04 -2.01 18.32
C LEU A 55 30.42 -2.56 17.88
N SER A 56 31.27 -2.94 18.84
CA SER A 56 32.56 -3.61 18.55
C SER A 56 32.35 -5.06 18.12
N ALA A 57 33.34 -5.63 17.42
CA ALA A 57 33.31 -7.04 17.00
C ALA A 57 33.09 -8.00 18.19
N ASP A 58 33.62 -7.66 19.37
CA ASP A 58 33.43 -8.44 20.60
C ASP A 58 32.00 -8.32 21.16
N GLN A 59 31.37 -7.15 21.08
CA GLN A 59 29.96 -6.99 21.47
C GLN A 59 29.03 -7.77 20.53
N MET A 60 29.39 -7.85 19.25
CA MET A 60 28.69 -8.67 18.26
C MET A 60 28.96 -10.17 18.45
N LEU A 61 30.14 -10.55 18.96
CA LEU A 61 30.47 -11.92 19.34
C LEU A 61 29.66 -12.37 20.58
N PHE A 62 29.52 -11.50 21.59
CA PHE A 62 28.64 -11.69 22.74
C PHE A 62 27.15 -11.73 22.34
N ALA A 63 26.79 -11.01 21.27
CA ALA A 63 25.43 -10.95 20.77
C ALA A 63 24.89 -12.28 20.25
N LEU A 64 25.74 -12.98 19.52
CA LEU A 64 25.40 -14.19 18.80
C LEU A 64 25.42 -15.41 19.74
N ALA A 65 26.03 -15.30 20.93
CA ALA A 65 26.19 -16.37 21.89
C ALA A 65 24.98 -16.64 22.81
N GLY A 66 23.82 -16.01 22.60
CA GLY A 66 22.58 -16.29 23.35
C GLY A 66 21.69 -15.08 23.69
N PHE A 67 22.06 -13.87 23.28
CA PHE A 67 21.36 -12.62 23.60
C PHE A 67 20.77 -11.92 22.36
N ARG A 68 20.51 -12.69 21.30
CA ARG A 68 20.01 -12.19 20.01
C ARG A 68 18.72 -11.37 20.14
N GLU A 69 17.78 -11.80 20.98
CA GLU A 69 16.54 -11.06 21.27
C GLU A 69 16.79 -9.77 22.08
N LEU A 70 17.67 -9.82 23.09
CA LEU A 70 18.07 -8.63 23.84
C LEU A 70 18.70 -7.57 22.92
N ILE A 71 19.49 -8.01 21.95
CA ILE A 71 20.21 -7.12 21.04
C ILE A 71 19.33 -6.66 19.90
N ALA A 72 18.42 -7.50 19.42
CA ALA A 72 17.28 -7.06 18.61
C ALA A 72 16.55 -5.90 19.31
N GLY A 73 16.26 -6.02 20.60
CA GLY A 73 15.68 -4.94 21.41
C GLY A 73 16.54 -3.68 21.48
N ILE A 74 17.85 -3.79 21.77
CA ILE A 74 18.76 -2.64 21.82
C ILE A 74 18.87 -1.95 20.45
N LEU A 75 18.99 -2.74 19.37
CA LEU A 75 19.07 -2.23 18.01
C LEU A 75 17.77 -1.52 17.62
N TRP A 76 16.62 -2.06 18.02
CA TRP A 76 15.33 -1.45 17.75
C TRP A 76 15.13 -0.15 18.51
N VAL A 77 15.51 -0.09 19.79
CA VAL A 77 15.50 1.18 20.56
C VAL A 77 16.39 2.23 19.89
N ARG A 78 17.53 1.82 19.29
CA ARG A 78 18.35 2.76 18.52
C ARG A 78 17.72 3.16 17.19
N ALA A 79 16.94 2.28 16.56
CA ALA A 79 16.22 2.59 15.33
C ALA A 79 15.27 3.78 15.52
N ASP A 80 14.71 3.96 16.72
CA ASP A 80 13.86 5.10 17.09
C ASP A 80 14.49 6.46 16.76
N SER A 81 15.76 6.66 17.12
CA SER A 81 16.49 7.89 16.80
C SER A 81 16.64 8.14 15.29
N PHE A 82 16.70 7.08 14.48
CA PHE A 82 16.74 7.20 13.02
C PHE A 82 15.35 7.47 12.43
N PHE A 83 14.28 6.96 13.06
CA PHE A 83 12.91 7.28 12.68
C PHE A 83 12.61 8.76 12.94
N GLU A 84 13.01 9.29 14.09
CA GLU A 84 12.85 10.72 14.44
C GLU A 84 13.62 11.65 13.49
N THR A 85 14.81 11.23 13.04
CA THR A 85 15.65 12.03 12.14
C THR A 85 15.33 11.83 10.66
N GLY A 86 14.42 10.92 10.32
CA GLY A 86 14.03 10.64 8.92
C GLY A 86 15.11 9.95 8.09
N ASN A 87 16.16 9.39 8.72
CA ASN A 87 17.26 8.73 8.01
C ASN A 87 16.90 7.27 7.66
N TYR A 88 15.90 7.09 6.80
CA TYR A 88 15.31 5.78 6.51
C TYR A 88 16.30 4.80 5.86
N ASP A 89 17.29 5.29 5.10
CA ASP A 89 18.36 4.45 4.51
C ASP A 89 19.20 3.73 5.59
N ALA A 90 19.41 4.37 6.75
CA ALA A 90 20.11 3.76 7.88
C ALA A 90 19.23 2.75 8.64
N ILE A 91 17.90 2.86 8.52
CA ILE A 91 16.94 2.05 9.26
C ILE A 91 16.74 0.68 8.60
N LEU A 92 16.69 0.60 7.27
CA LEU A 92 16.42 -0.68 6.58
C LEU A 92 17.35 -1.81 7.02
N PRO A 93 18.68 -1.60 7.09
CA PRO A 93 19.58 -2.66 7.55
C PRO A 93 19.34 -3.08 9.01
N ILE A 94 18.89 -2.14 9.86
CA ILE A 94 18.54 -2.42 11.26
C ILE A 94 17.26 -3.25 11.33
N ILE A 95 16.20 -2.86 10.61
CA ILE A 95 14.96 -3.66 10.50
C ILE A 95 15.33 -5.08 10.11
N ARG A 96 16.10 -5.25 9.03
CA ARG A 96 16.44 -6.58 8.53
C ARG A 96 17.28 -7.39 9.52
N LEU A 97 18.25 -6.75 10.17
CA LEU A 97 19.07 -7.41 11.19
C LEU A 97 18.22 -7.87 12.37
N VAL A 98 17.32 -7.00 12.85
CA VAL A 98 16.43 -7.29 13.97
C VAL A 98 15.49 -8.45 13.62
N THR A 99 14.86 -8.46 12.44
CA THR A 99 13.99 -9.58 12.02
C THR A 99 14.75 -10.90 11.85
N MET A 100 16.04 -10.86 11.52
CA MET A 100 16.88 -12.06 11.45
C MET A 100 17.31 -12.56 12.84
N LEU A 101 17.48 -11.66 13.81
CA LEU A 101 17.89 -11.99 15.18
C LEU A 101 16.71 -12.46 16.05
N ASP A 102 15.55 -11.83 15.88
CA ASP A 102 14.29 -12.12 16.54
C ASP A 102 13.15 -12.20 15.51
N PRO A 103 12.94 -13.38 14.89
CA PRO A 103 11.92 -13.56 13.85
C PRO A 103 10.48 -13.52 14.39
N HIS A 104 10.31 -13.53 15.72
CA HIS A 104 8.99 -13.46 16.35
C HIS A 104 8.61 -12.02 16.76
N GLN A 105 9.47 -11.04 16.46
CA GLN A 105 9.21 -9.65 16.77
C GLN A 105 8.26 -8.98 15.76
N ILE A 106 6.96 -9.14 16.00
CA ILE A 106 5.87 -8.63 15.14
C ILE A 106 6.01 -7.13 14.89
N ASP A 107 6.30 -6.33 15.92
CA ASP A 107 6.33 -4.87 15.83
C ASP A 107 7.36 -4.38 14.80
N VAL A 108 8.49 -5.09 14.68
CA VAL A 108 9.57 -4.72 13.74
C VAL A 108 9.18 -5.10 12.31
N PHE A 109 8.53 -6.25 12.11
CA PHE A 109 8.01 -6.62 10.80
C PHE A 109 6.92 -5.65 10.33
N ALA A 110 5.94 -5.36 11.19
CA ALA A 110 4.84 -4.45 10.88
C ALA A 110 5.33 -3.02 10.61
N THR A 111 6.11 -2.46 11.55
CA THR A 111 6.68 -1.11 11.41
C THR A 111 7.63 -1.04 10.22
N GLY A 112 8.50 -2.04 10.06
CA GLY A 112 9.46 -2.07 8.95
C GLY A 112 8.77 -2.12 7.59
N MET A 113 7.75 -2.97 7.43
CA MET A 113 6.94 -3.03 6.22
C MET A 113 6.24 -1.68 5.95
N TRP A 114 5.69 -1.06 6.99
CA TRP A 114 5.08 0.27 6.87
C TRP A 114 6.10 1.32 6.40
N HIS A 115 7.28 1.39 7.00
CA HIS A 115 8.30 2.36 6.57
C HIS A 115 8.78 2.11 5.14
N ILE A 116 9.08 0.87 4.77
CA ILE A 116 9.50 0.49 3.41
C ILE A 116 8.41 0.89 2.40
N GLY A 117 7.15 0.61 2.70
CA GLY A 117 6.04 0.88 1.79
C GLY A 117 5.59 2.35 1.73
N TYR A 118 5.88 3.17 2.75
CA TYR A 118 5.29 4.50 2.88
C TYR A 118 6.28 5.67 2.92
N ASN A 119 7.45 5.52 3.54
CA ASN A 119 8.27 6.67 3.95
C ASN A 119 9.55 6.86 3.13
N PHE A 120 9.89 5.94 2.23
CA PHE A 120 10.87 6.20 1.18
C PHE A 120 10.23 7.08 0.14
N THR A 121 10.44 8.39 0.28
CA THR A 121 9.77 9.42 -0.51
C THR A 121 10.79 10.29 -1.23
N ASP A 122 10.37 10.90 -2.32
CA ASP A 122 11.11 11.97 -2.97
C ASP A 122 10.94 13.31 -2.23
N GLU A 123 11.54 14.38 -2.75
CA GLU A 123 11.43 15.71 -2.13
C GLU A 123 9.98 16.22 -1.99
N ASP A 124 9.06 15.78 -2.85
CA ASP A 124 7.64 16.13 -2.82
C ASP A 124 6.81 15.19 -1.90
N GLN A 125 7.48 14.36 -1.08
CA GLN A 125 6.88 13.35 -0.20
C GLN A 125 6.10 12.26 -0.94
N ARG A 126 6.45 12.00 -2.20
CA ARG A 126 5.86 10.92 -3.01
C ARG A 126 6.64 9.65 -2.77
N SER A 127 5.95 8.64 -2.27
CA SER A 127 6.58 7.37 -1.94
C SER A 127 7.00 6.58 -3.18
N ASP A 128 8.24 6.10 -3.16
CA ASP A 128 8.84 5.26 -4.17
C ASP A 128 8.20 3.86 -4.17
N ARG A 129 7.39 3.60 -5.19
CA ARG A 129 6.64 2.35 -5.30
C ARG A 129 7.54 1.13 -5.55
N ARG A 130 8.80 1.34 -5.97
CA ARG A 130 9.75 0.24 -6.21
C ARG A 130 10.14 -0.50 -4.93
N TYR A 131 9.86 0.07 -3.75
CA TYR A 131 10.02 -0.60 -2.46
C TYR A 131 8.84 -1.51 -2.06
N LEU A 132 7.68 -1.40 -2.73
CA LEU A 132 6.49 -2.20 -2.38
C LEU A 132 6.72 -3.72 -2.42
N PRO A 133 7.43 -4.29 -3.41
CA PRO A 133 7.75 -5.72 -3.38
C PRO A 133 8.52 -6.15 -2.13
N SER A 134 9.43 -5.31 -1.65
CA SER A 134 10.21 -5.56 -0.44
C SER A 134 9.35 -5.51 0.82
N ALA A 135 8.46 -4.52 0.91
CA ALA A 135 7.47 -4.43 1.98
C ALA A 135 6.55 -5.66 2.02
N VAL A 136 6.01 -6.08 0.87
CA VAL A 136 5.17 -7.28 0.76
C VAL A 136 5.94 -8.54 1.14
N ALA A 137 7.19 -8.69 0.69
CA ALA A 137 8.02 -9.83 1.05
C ALA A 137 8.31 -9.87 2.55
N LEU A 138 8.57 -8.70 3.17
CA LEU A 138 8.80 -8.61 4.62
C LEU A 138 7.53 -8.95 5.43
N GLY A 139 6.37 -8.46 5.00
CA GLY A 139 5.07 -8.82 5.60
C GLY A 139 4.77 -10.31 5.49
N THR A 140 5.05 -10.90 4.32
CA THR A 140 4.90 -12.34 4.06
C THR A 140 5.79 -13.16 4.99
N GLU A 141 7.08 -12.81 5.06
CA GLU A 141 8.04 -13.47 5.96
C GLU A 141 7.59 -13.36 7.43
N GLY A 142 7.17 -12.17 7.86
CA GLY A 142 6.69 -11.95 9.22
C GLY A 142 5.44 -12.79 9.55
N ALA A 143 4.52 -12.94 8.59
CA ALA A 143 3.33 -13.78 8.74
C ALA A 143 3.66 -15.28 8.82
N GLU A 144 4.65 -15.73 8.07
CA GLU A 144 5.15 -17.12 8.13
C GLU A 144 5.85 -17.43 9.46
N GLN A 145 6.63 -16.49 9.99
CA GLN A 145 7.30 -16.63 11.29
C GLN A 145 6.33 -16.49 12.48
N ASN A 146 5.21 -15.81 12.30
CA ASN A 146 4.23 -15.52 13.36
C ASN A 146 2.82 -16.02 13.01
N PRO A 147 2.62 -17.33 12.77
CA PRO A 147 1.35 -17.86 12.26
C PRO A 147 0.21 -17.87 13.29
N SER A 148 0.53 -17.74 14.58
CA SER A 148 -0.43 -17.82 15.69
C SER A 148 -1.23 -16.54 15.89
N THR A 149 -0.72 -15.39 15.44
CA THR A 149 -1.38 -14.10 15.58
C THR A 149 -1.98 -13.64 14.26
N TYR A 150 -3.04 -12.83 14.34
CA TYR A 150 -3.63 -12.19 13.18
C TYR A 150 -2.78 -11.02 12.63
N GLU A 151 -1.95 -10.38 13.47
CA GLU A 151 -1.42 -9.02 13.22
C GLU A 151 -0.65 -8.94 11.89
N MET A 152 0.31 -9.84 11.64
CA MET A 152 1.11 -9.79 10.41
C MET A 152 0.29 -10.06 9.14
N PHE A 153 -0.76 -10.89 9.23
CA PHE A 153 -1.66 -11.12 8.10
C PHE A 153 -2.56 -9.90 7.85
N PHE A 154 -3.00 -9.25 8.92
CA PHE A 154 -3.75 -8.01 8.86
C PHE A 154 -2.89 -6.89 8.25
N GLU A 155 -1.68 -6.68 8.73
CA GLU A 155 -0.79 -5.62 8.25
C GLU A 155 -0.40 -5.84 6.79
N THR A 156 -0.14 -7.09 6.40
CA THR A 156 0.12 -7.42 4.99
C THR A 156 -1.10 -7.14 4.13
N SER A 157 -2.31 -7.50 4.59
CA SER A 157 -3.56 -7.12 3.92
C SER A 157 -3.73 -5.60 3.82
N TRP A 158 -3.40 -4.86 4.87
CA TRP A 158 -3.51 -3.40 4.93
C TRP A 158 -2.60 -2.73 3.90
N LEU A 159 -1.38 -3.23 3.70
CA LEU A 159 -0.48 -2.75 2.64
C LEU A 159 -1.12 -2.90 1.25
N TRP A 160 -1.70 -4.07 0.95
CA TRP A 160 -2.42 -4.32 -0.30
C TRP A 160 -3.65 -3.43 -0.47
N TYR A 161 -4.42 -3.29 0.61
CA TYR A 161 -5.66 -2.53 0.64
C TYR A 161 -5.44 -1.04 0.43
N HIS A 162 -4.53 -0.46 1.21
CA HIS A 162 -4.42 0.99 1.38
C HIS A 162 -3.28 1.58 0.54
N LYS A 163 -2.11 0.93 0.49
CA LYS A 163 -0.98 1.48 -0.25
C LYS A 163 -1.02 1.14 -1.72
N ILE A 164 -1.22 -0.14 -2.02
CA ILE A 164 -1.21 -0.66 -3.40
C ILE A 164 -2.52 -0.29 -4.10
N GLU A 165 -3.66 -0.40 -3.39
CA GLU A 165 -4.96 0.17 -3.79
C GLU A 165 -5.40 -0.26 -5.21
N ASP A 166 -5.06 -1.48 -5.61
CA ASP A 166 -5.33 -1.97 -6.97
C ASP A 166 -5.39 -3.49 -7.12
N ASN A 167 -4.83 -4.24 -6.16
CA ASN A 167 -4.94 -5.68 -6.06
C ASN A 167 -5.74 -6.05 -4.79
N TYR A 168 -7.04 -5.78 -4.83
CA TYR A 168 -7.96 -6.15 -3.76
C TYR A 168 -8.10 -7.67 -3.54
N PRO A 169 -7.98 -8.55 -4.55
CA PRO A 169 -7.91 -9.99 -4.31
C PRO A 169 -6.79 -10.38 -3.35
N ALA A 170 -5.58 -9.82 -3.51
CA ALA A 170 -4.48 -10.05 -2.57
C ALA A 170 -4.81 -9.53 -1.16
N ALA A 171 -5.41 -8.34 -1.06
CA ALA A 171 -5.84 -7.81 0.23
C ALA A 171 -6.88 -8.72 0.93
N VAL A 172 -7.88 -9.21 0.20
CA VAL A 172 -8.89 -10.16 0.71
C VAL A 172 -8.23 -11.45 1.18
N LYS A 173 -7.36 -12.07 0.36
CA LYS A 173 -6.62 -13.30 0.71
C LYS A 173 -5.91 -13.17 2.07
N TRP A 174 -5.16 -12.08 2.28
CA TRP A 174 -4.43 -11.86 3.52
C TRP A 174 -5.36 -11.57 4.72
N MET A 175 -6.48 -10.87 4.49
CA MET A 175 -7.45 -10.60 5.56
C MET A 175 -8.26 -11.83 5.96
N GLU A 176 -8.62 -12.69 5.00
CA GLU A 176 -9.28 -13.97 5.26
C GLU A 176 -8.40 -14.87 6.12
N LEU A 177 -7.09 -14.89 5.84
CA LEU A 177 -6.13 -15.54 6.72
C LEU A 177 -6.21 -14.91 8.12
N ALA A 178 -6.08 -13.59 8.25
CA ALA A 178 -6.17 -12.90 9.55
C ALA A 178 -7.44 -13.30 10.34
N HIS A 179 -8.59 -13.42 9.67
CA HIS A 179 -9.88 -13.80 10.28
C HIS A 179 -9.91 -15.17 10.94
N GLN A 180 -9.09 -16.11 10.48
CA GLN A 180 -9.03 -17.47 11.01
C GLN A 180 -8.41 -17.52 12.42
N ARG A 181 -7.82 -16.41 12.88
CA ARG A 181 -7.00 -16.38 14.10
C ARG A 181 -7.87 -15.95 15.28
N LYS A 182 -7.62 -16.54 16.44
CA LYS A 182 -8.50 -16.38 17.61
C LYS A 182 -8.35 -15.01 18.28
N ASP A 183 -7.17 -14.40 18.13
CA ASP A 183 -6.78 -13.13 18.73
C ASP A 183 -7.19 -11.90 17.90
N ILE A 184 -7.79 -12.07 16.71
CA ILE A 184 -8.21 -10.94 15.89
C ILE A 184 -9.27 -10.08 16.58
N MET A 185 -9.00 -8.77 16.61
CA MET A 185 -9.87 -7.78 17.22
C MET A 185 -11.17 -7.57 16.41
N PRO A 186 -12.32 -7.32 17.05
CA PRO A 186 -13.59 -7.08 16.36
C PRO A 186 -13.53 -5.99 15.28
N ALA A 187 -12.87 -4.86 15.56
CA ALA A 187 -12.70 -3.77 14.60
C ALA A 187 -11.96 -4.21 13.32
N ARG A 188 -10.98 -5.13 13.46
CA ARG A 188 -10.25 -5.71 12.32
C ARG A 188 -11.12 -6.72 11.57
N ARG A 189 -12.02 -7.43 12.25
CA ARG A 189 -13.00 -8.32 11.61
C ARG A 189 -13.92 -7.56 10.63
N ASN A 190 -14.43 -6.42 11.08
CA ASN A 190 -15.31 -5.58 10.27
C ASN A 190 -14.68 -5.10 8.95
N LEU A 191 -13.34 -5.02 8.87
CA LEU A 191 -12.65 -4.56 7.66
C LEU A 191 -12.76 -5.56 6.49
N LEU A 192 -12.91 -6.86 6.75
CA LEU A 192 -13.05 -7.86 5.68
C LEU A 192 -14.31 -7.62 4.85
N CYS A 193 -15.41 -7.18 5.47
CA CYS A 193 -16.61 -6.80 4.74
C CYS A 193 -16.34 -5.66 3.73
N ARG A 194 -15.56 -4.65 4.15
CA ARG A 194 -15.18 -3.53 3.27
C ARG A 194 -14.24 -3.99 2.17
N LEU A 195 -13.35 -4.94 2.46
CA LEU A 195 -12.47 -5.54 1.45
C LEU A 195 -13.25 -6.34 0.41
N TYR A 196 -14.27 -7.10 0.82
CA TYR A 196 -15.17 -7.78 -0.11
C TYR A 196 -15.91 -6.79 -1.03
N GLU A 197 -16.43 -5.68 -0.49
CA GLU A 197 -17.02 -4.61 -1.31
C GLU A 197 -16.02 -4.08 -2.35
N ARG A 198 -14.79 -3.77 -1.90
CA ARG A 198 -13.70 -3.25 -2.75
C ARG A 198 -13.18 -4.29 -3.74
N ASN A 199 -13.36 -5.57 -3.47
CA ASN A 199 -13.05 -6.67 -4.39
C ASN A 199 -14.21 -6.98 -5.35
N GLY A 200 -15.37 -6.31 -5.21
CA GLY A 200 -16.58 -6.56 -5.99
C GLY A 200 -17.37 -7.79 -5.54
N GLU A 201 -17.03 -8.38 -4.39
CA GLU A 201 -17.70 -9.53 -3.79
C GLU A 201 -18.77 -9.05 -2.79
N VAL A 202 -19.68 -8.19 -3.26
CA VAL A 202 -20.66 -7.49 -2.42
C VAL A 202 -21.52 -8.45 -1.60
N GLU A 203 -21.90 -9.60 -2.16
CA GLU A 203 -22.70 -10.61 -1.45
C GLU A 203 -21.95 -11.24 -0.28
N LYS A 204 -20.65 -11.53 -0.45
CA LYS A 204 -19.81 -12.03 0.66
C LYS A 204 -19.72 -11.00 1.79
N SER A 205 -19.72 -9.70 1.45
CA SER A 205 -19.76 -8.63 2.44
C SER A 205 -21.05 -8.66 3.24
N VAL A 206 -22.20 -8.77 2.58
CA VAL A 206 -23.52 -8.89 3.24
C VAL A 206 -23.60 -10.11 4.13
N ASP A 207 -23.22 -11.28 3.61
CA ASP A 207 -23.24 -12.54 4.36
C ASP A 207 -22.35 -12.46 5.61
N LEU A 208 -21.17 -11.85 5.51
CA LEU A 208 -20.28 -11.66 6.64
C LEU A 208 -20.84 -10.64 7.64
N TRP A 209 -21.44 -9.55 7.17
CA TRP A 209 -22.09 -8.58 8.07
C TRP A 209 -23.22 -9.20 8.88
N TYR A 210 -24.08 -10.01 8.27
CA TYR A 210 -25.13 -10.74 9.01
C TYR A 210 -24.54 -11.66 10.07
N LYS A 211 -23.51 -12.45 9.73
CA LYS A 211 -22.83 -13.33 10.70
C LYS A 211 -22.24 -12.55 11.87
N LEU A 212 -21.56 -11.44 11.59
CA LEU A 212 -20.98 -10.57 12.61
C LEU A 212 -22.06 -9.93 13.49
N LEU A 213 -23.20 -9.56 12.91
CA LEU A 213 -24.34 -9.00 13.63
C LEU A 213 -24.97 -10.04 14.56
N ASP A 214 -25.18 -11.27 14.07
CA ASP A 214 -25.71 -12.38 14.88
C ASP A 214 -24.79 -12.68 16.07
N GLU A 215 -23.47 -12.72 15.84
CA GLU A 215 -22.47 -12.89 16.91
C GLU A 215 -22.49 -11.73 17.91
N ALA A 216 -22.57 -10.49 17.43
CA ALA A 216 -22.61 -9.30 18.27
C ALA A 216 -23.91 -9.21 19.09
N ASN A 217 -25.06 -9.55 18.51
CA ASN A 217 -26.34 -9.65 19.19
C ASN A 217 -26.26 -10.68 20.32
N LYS A 218 -25.74 -11.88 20.04
CA LYS A 218 -25.57 -12.93 21.05
C LYS A 218 -24.71 -12.45 22.23
N GLN A 219 -23.56 -11.82 21.95
CA GLN A 219 -22.68 -11.30 23.00
C GLN A 219 -23.36 -10.18 23.82
N TYR A 220 -24.13 -9.32 23.17
CA TYR A 220 -24.89 -8.25 23.82
C TYR A 220 -26.01 -8.78 24.72
N ASP A 221 -26.71 -9.84 24.30
CA ASP A 221 -27.78 -10.49 25.07
C ASP A 221 -27.25 -11.31 26.25
N GLU A 222 -26.04 -11.87 26.12
CA GLU A 222 -25.33 -12.55 27.21
C GLU A 222 -24.93 -11.56 28.33
N ASP A 223 -24.70 -10.28 28.01
CA ASP A 223 -24.58 -9.18 28.97
C ASP A 223 -25.96 -8.77 29.49
N LYS A 224 -26.51 -9.56 30.43
CA LYS A 224 -27.86 -9.39 30.99
C LYS A 224 -28.16 -8.01 31.58
N GLU A 225 -27.12 -7.27 32.00
CA GLU A 225 -27.30 -5.92 32.54
C GLU A 225 -27.15 -4.82 31.47
N HIS A 226 -26.71 -5.19 30.26
CA HIS A 226 -26.44 -4.33 29.11
C HIS A 226 -25.53 -3.13 29.45
N ARG A 227 -24.59 -3.34 30.37
CA ARG A 227 -23.67 -2.30 30.86
C ARG A 227 -22.39 -2.23 30.04
N ASN A 228 -22.09 -3.24 29.23
CA ASN A 228 -20.89 -3.27 28.41
C ASN A 228 -21.04 -2.36 27.18
N TYR A 229 -20.58 -1.11 27.33
CA TYR A 229 -20.58 -0.11 26.28
C TYR A 229 -19.87 -0.57 24.99
N SER A 230 -18.80 -1.37 25.12
CA SER A 230 -18.04 -1.84 23.96
C SER A 230 -18.84 -2.82 23.10
N LEU A 231 -19.61 -3.72 23.72
CA LEU A 231 -20.45 -4.68 23.00
C LEU A 231 -21.58 -3.98 22.26
N ARG A 232 -22.27 -3.05 22.94
CA ARG A 232 -23.31 -2.23 22.30
C ARG A 232 -22.77 -1.44 21.11
N THR A 233 -21.65 -0.74 21.30
CA THR A 233 -21.03 0.06 20.24
C THR A 233 -20.64 -0.79 19.04
N ASN A 234 -20.06 -1.98 19.27
CA ASN A 234 -19.71 -2.89 18.18
C ASN A 234 -20.97 -3.36 17.41
N ARG A 235 -22.03 -3.77 18.13
CA ARG A 235 -23.31 -4.19 17.53
C ARG A 235 -23.92 -3.07 16.68
N ASP A 236 -24.08 -1.87 17.25
CA ASP A 236 -24.66 -0.71 16.56
C ASP A 236 -23.83 -0.30 15.33
N THR A 237 -22.50 -0.41 15.41
CA THR A 237 -21.60 -0.13 14.27
C THR A 237 -21.81 -1.14 13.15
N ILE A 238 -21.93 -2.43 13.47
CA ILE A 238 -22.17 -3.50 12.50
C ILE A 238 -23.55 -3.30 11.83
N GLU A 239 -24.58 -3.08 12.63
CA GLU A 239 -25.96 -2.83 12.17
C GLU A 239 -26.00 -1.63 11.21
N SER A 240 -25.45 -0.49 11.61
CA SER A 240 -25.41 0.71 10.77
C SER A 240 -24.64 0.51 9.45
N ASN A 241 -23.53 -0.25 9.49
CA ASN A 241 -22.75 -0.56 8.29
C ASN A 241 -23.50 -1.48 7.32
N LEU A 242 -24.20 -2.49 7.84
CA LEU A 242 -25.04 -3.41 7.08
C LEU A 242 -26.20 -2.66 6.43
N ASP A 243 -26.93 -1.83 7.19
CA ASP A 243 -28.03 -1.02 6.67
C ASP A 243 -27.56 -0.12 5.52
N THR A 244 -26.43 0.56 5.73
CA THR A 244 -25.81 1.41 4.71
C THR A 244 -25.46 0.61 3.45
N LEU A 245 -24.94 -0.62 3.62
CA LEU A 245 -24.61 -1.49 2.48
C LEU A 245 -25.87 -1.88 1.71
N LEU A 246 -26.95 -2.29 2.39
CA LEU A 246 -28.21 -2.69 1.75
C LEU A 246 -28.87 -1.53 0.99
N VAL A 247 -28.82 -0.32 1.56
CA VAL A 247 -29.28 0.90 0.88
C VAL A 247 -28.45 1.13 -0.39
N ARG A 248 -27.11 1.06 -0.32
CA ARG A 248 -26.23 1.24 -1.48
C ARG A 248 -26.41 0.17 -2.54
N MET A 249 -26.64 -1.08 -2.15
CA MET A 249 -26.96 -2.15 -3.08
C MET A 249 -28.23 -1.80 -3.87
N SER A 250 -29.25 -1.28 -3.20
CA SER A 250 -30.49 -0.85 -3.85
C SER A 250 -30.27 0.36 -4.76
N GLN A 251 -29.62 1.42 -4.27
CA GLN A 251 -29.37 2.67 -5.01
C GLN A 251 -28.53 2.46 -6.27
N ARG A 252 -27.52 1.57 -6.20
CA ARG A 252 -26.63 1.25 -7.33
C ARG A 252 -27.23 0.23 -8.29
N GLY A 253 -28.43 -0.28 -8.03
CA GLY A 253 -29.15 -1.22 -8.88
C GLY A 253 -28.69 -2.68 -8.78
N PHE A 254 -27.98 -3.06 -7.70
CA PHE A 254 -27.41 -4.38 -7.52
C PHE A 254 -28.43 -5.52 -7.65
N PHE A 255 -29.56 -5.41 -6.94
CA PHE A 255 -30.58 -6.47 -6.92
C PHE A 255 -31.24 -6.67 -8.29
N ASN A 256 -31.52 -5.57 -9.00
CA ASN A 256 -32.10 -5.62 -10.34
C ASN A 256 -31.11 -6.19 -11.37
N GLN A 257 -29.83 -5.81 -11.30
CA GLN A 257 -28.79 -6.40 -12.15
C GLN A 257 -28.68 -7.91 -11.91
N LYS A 258 -28.74 -8.35 -10.65
CA LYS A 258 -28.68 -9.77 -10.29
C LYS A 258 -29.90 -10.57 -10.79
N SER A 259 -31.09 -9.97 -10.80
CA SER A 259 -32.31 -10.61 -11.32
C SER A 259 -32.43 -10.52 -12.85
N GLY A 260 -31.44 -9.94 -13.55
CA GLY A 260 -31.50 -9.70 -15.00
C GLY A 260 -32.53 -8.66 -15.44
N GLY A 261 -32.96 -7.79 -14.51
CA GLY A 261 -33.96 -6.77 -14.78
C GLY A 261 -33.38 -5.54 -15.47
N THR A 262 -34.25 -4.72 -16.06
CA THR A 262 -33.88 -3.58 -16.92
C THR A 262 -34.21 -2.21 -16.31
N ALA A 263 -34.51 -2.14 -15.02
CA ALA A 263 -34.90 -0.88 -14.36
C ALA A 263 -33.84 0.21 -14.55
N THR A 264 -34.31 1.43 -14.85
CA THR A 264 -33.46 2.55 -15.32
C THR A 264 -33.25 3.66 -14.29
N ASP A 265 -34.03 3.68 -13.22
CA ASP A 265 -34.06 4.80 -12.27
C ASP A 265 -33.15 4.53 -11.06
N TYR A 266 -31.86 4.26 -11.35
CA TYR A 266 -30.82 4.05 -10.34
C TYR A 266 -29.81 5.19 -10.35
N ASP A 267 -29.07 5.37 -9.26
CA ASP A 267 -28.05 6.41 -9.21
C ASP A 267 -26.93 6.22 -10.25
N THR A 268 -26.76 4.99 -10.73
CA THR A 268 -25.79 4.57 -11.75
C THR A 268 -26.30 4.69 -13.19
N ASN A 269 -27.55 5.12 -13.40
CA ASN A 269 -28.18 5.19 -14.72
C ASN A 269 -28.94 6.53 -14.92
N PRO A 270 -28.70 7.28 -16.02
CA PRO A 270 -27.70 7.05 -17.07
C PRO A 270 -26.26 7.08 -16.54
N PRO A 271 -25.33 6.32 -17.15
CA PRO A 271 -23.92 6.38 -16.80
C PRO A 271 -23.39 7.81 -16.89
N PHE A 272 -22.62 8.21 -15.88
CA PHE A 272 -22.04 9.54 -15.79
C PHE A 272 -20.84 9.69 -16.71
N ASP A 273 -20.88 10.66 -17.63
CA ASP A 273 -19.75 11.01 -18.49
C ASP A 273 -18.67 11.76 -17.69
N VAL A 274 -17.56 11.09 -17.44
CA VAL A 274 -16.43 11.66 -16.70
C VAL A 274 -15.62 12.67 -17.53
N GLY A 275 -15.79 12.69 -18.85
CA GLY A 275 -15.15 13.64 -19.76
C GLY A 275 -13.66 13.85 -19.51
N PHE A 276 -12.92 12.76 -19.35
CA PHE A 276 -11.50 12.79 -19.07
C PHE A 276 -10.72 13.35 -20.27
N SER A 277 -9.88 14.33 -20.00
CA SER A 277 -8.87 14.79 -20.94
C SER A 277 -7.60 15.15 -20.19
N ALA A 278 -6.44 15.03 -20.84
CA ALA A 278 -5.17 15.37 -20.21
C ALA A 278 -4.18 15.94 -21.24
N LYS A 279 -3.40 16.91 -20.79
CA LYS A 279 -2.22 17.45 -21.47
C LYS A 279 -1.05 17.41 -20.51
N VAL A 280 0.06 16.91 -21.01
CA VAL A 280 1.32 16.83 -20.27
C VAL A 280 2.36 17.60 -21.05
N THR A 281 3.02 18.51 -20.36
CA THR A 281 4.07 19.37 -20.90
C THR A 281 5.34 19.09 -20.13
N VAL A 282 6.43 18.76 -20.84
CA VAL A 282 7.75 18.66 -20.22
C VAL A 282 8.31 20.07 -20.14
N THR A 283 8.28 20.67 -18.94
CA THR A 283 8.66 22.08 -18.76
C THR A 283 10.15 22.27 -18.50
N ASP A 284 10.82 21.22 -18.02
CA ASP A 284 12.25 21.15 -17.76
C ASP A 284 12.69 19.67 -17.77
N GLU A 285 13.99 19.38 -17.72
CA GLU A 285 14.50 18.00 -17.64
C GLU A 285 13.85 17.24 -16.47
N LYS A 286 13.11 16.17 -16.78
CA LYS A 286 12.36 15.35 -15.82
C LYS A 286 11.26 16.10 -15.05
N VAL A 287 10.82 17.26 -15.53
CA VAL A 287 9.74 18.03 -14.90
C VAL A 287 8.51 18.04 -15.78
N LEU A 288 7.40 17.52 -15.25
CA LEU A 288 6.12 17.44 -15.95
C LEU A 288 5.13 18.45 -15.36
N LYS A 289 4.47 19.22 -16.22
CA LYS A 289 3.21 19.89 -15.90
C LYS A 289 2.08 19.07 -16.51
N ILE A 290 1.22 18.53 -15.64
CA ILE A 290 0.04 17.74 -16.01
C ILE A 290 -1.20 18.58 -15.73
N GLN A 291 -2.09 18.71 -16.71
CA GLN A 291 -3.35 19.43 -16.59
C GLN A 291 -4.45 18.72 -17.37
N GLY A 292 -5.69 18.85 -16.93
CA GLY A 292 -6.81 18.15 -17.58
C GLY A 292 -8.16 18.35 -16.92
N THR A 293 -9.14 17.64 -17.47
CA THR A 293 -10.54 17.65 -17.02
C THR A 293 -10.97 16.30 -16.50
N TRP A 294 -11.84 16.32 -15.52
CA TRP A 294 -12.55 15.18 -14.95
C TRP A 294 -13.87 15.71 -14.39
N ASN A 295 -14.97 15.52 -15.11
CA ASN A 295 -16.26 16.20 -14.91
C ASN A 295 -16.98 15.88 -13.59
N VAL A 296 -16.34 15.16 -12.68
CA VAL A 296 -16.85 14.91 -11.32
C VAL A 296 -16.59 16.12 -10.43
N LEU A 297 -17.66 16.70 -9.90
CA LEU A 297 -17.62 17.85 -8.96
C LEU A 297 -17.13 17.47 -7.56
N SER A 298 -17.29 16.20 -7.20
CA SER A 298 -17.12 15.69 -5.85
C SER A 298 -15.69 15.82 -5.34
N ILE A 299 -15.52 16.41 -4.16
CA ILE A 299 -14.28 16.32 -3.36
C ILE A 299 -13.91 14.85 -3.14
N GLY A 300 -12.63 14.52 -3.32
CA GLY A 300 -12.07 13.20 -3.05
C GLY A 300 -11.73 12.34 -4.28
N SER A 301 -12.07 12.76 -5.50
CA SER A 301 -11.58 12.09 -6.71
C SER A 301 -10.07 12.34 -6.90
N ARG A 302 -9.31 11.25 -7.00
CA ARG A 302 -7.89 11.27 -7.35
C ARG A 302 -7.65 10.36 -8.54
N LEU A 303 -7.19 10.94 -9.65
CA LEU A 303 -6.77 10.18 -10.83
C LEU A 303 -5.34 9.69 -10.63
N ARG A 304 -5.08 8.40 -10.82
CA ARG A 304 -3.72 7.88 -10.75
C ARG A 304 -2.99 8.26 -12.03
N CYS A 305 -1.83 8.87 -11.90
CA CYS A 305 -0.86 9.07 -12.97
C CYS A 305 0.34 8.17 -12.71
N VAL A 306 0.77 7.42 -13.73
CA VAL A 306 1.95 6.55 -13.66
C VAL A 306 2.88 6.91 -14.81
N LEU A 307 4.14 7.23 -14.51
CA LEU A 307 5.22 7.27 -15.51
C LEU A 307 6.16 6.10 -15.23
N ARG A 308 6.36 5.25 -16.23
CA ARG A 308 7.25 4.09 -16.12
C ARG A 308 7.97 3.81 -17.42
N ASP A 309 9.06 3.05 -17.36
CA ASP A 309 9.66 2.46 -18.55
C ASP A 309 8.59 1.68 -19.35
N ALA A 310 8.63 1.79 -20.68
CA ALA A 310 7.64 1.11 -21.52
C ALA A 310 7.69 -0.42 -21.36
N ASP A 311 8.89 -0.97 -21.16
CA ASP A 311 9.21 -2.38 -20.95
C ASP A 311 9.30 -2.77 -19.46
N TYR A 312 8.69 -2.01 -18.55
CA TYR A 312 8.74 -2.32 -17.11
C TYR A 312 8.25 -3.76 -16.83
N PRO A 313 9.00 -4.58 -16.06
CA PRO A 313 8.63 -5.98 -15.80
C PRO A 313 7.26 -6.11 -15.13
N ASP A 314 6.50 -7.12 -15.54
CA ASP A 314 5.18 -7.45 -14.99
C ASP A 314 4.20 -6.26 -15.00
N ALA A 315 4.39 -5.34 -15.96
CA ALA A 315 3.51 -4.19 -16.12
C ALA A 315 2.08 -4.62 -16.48
N ILE A 316 1.13 -4.03 -15.79
CA ILE A 316 -0.30 -4.12 -16.10
C ILE A 316 -0.82 -2.70 -16.32
N LYS A 317 -1.93 -2.54 -17.03
CA LYS A 317 -2.51 -1.21 -17.28
C LYS A 317 -2.70 -0.43 -15.96
N GLY A 318 -2.06 0.72 -15.83
CA GLY A 318 -2.17 1.63 -14.69
C GLY A 318 -1.44 1.19 -13.41
N SER A 319 -0.61 0.13 -13.47
CA SER A 319 0.09 -0.44 -12.30
C SER A 319 1.19 -1.45 -12.69
N VAL A 320 1.64 -2.24 -11.73
CA VAL A 320 2.56 -3.38 -11.87
C VAL A 320 2.01 -4.53 -11.03
N ASP A 321 2.26 -5.77 -11.45
CA ASP A 321 2.06 -6.92 -10.57
C ASP A 321 3.11 -6.95 -9.47
N TRP A 322 2.81 -6.27 -8.36
CA TRP A 322 3.70 -6.19 -7.20
C TRP A 322 3.91 -7.56 -6.52
N GLU A 323 3.00 -8.52 -6.68
CA GLU A 323 3.10 -9.86 -6.06
C GLU A 323 4.16 -10.68 -6.81
N ALA A 324 4.19 -10.60 -8.14
CA ALA A 324 5.19 -11.26 -8.97
C ALA A 324 6.64 -10.86 -8.61
N GLN A 325 6.82 -9.63 -8.10
CA GLN A 325 8.13 -9.09 -7.71
C GLN A 325 8.48 -9.35 -6.24
N ALA A 326 7.50 -9.67 -5.39
CA ALA A 326 7.66 -9.79 -3.93
C ALA A 326 8.20 -11.17 -3.50
N LYS A 327 9.33 -11.59 -4.04
CA LYS A 327 9.90 -12.94 -3.78
C LYS A 327 10.81 -13.01 -2.57
N THR A 328 11.56 -11.95 -2.30
CA THR A 328 12.53 -11.88 -1.20
C THR A 328 12.61 -10.45 -0.67
N VAL A 329 12.91 -10.29 0.62
CA VAL A 329 13.17 -8.98 1.21
C VAL A 329 14.44 -8.38 0.59
N ASN A 330 14.28 -7.43 -0.34
CA ASN A 330 15.37 -6.69 -0.96
C ASN A 330 15.23 -5.21 -0.63
N LEU A 331 16.15 -4.67 0.16
CA LEU A 331 16.11 -3.29 0.64
C LEU A 331 16.67 -2.29 -0.37
N ASP A 332 17.23 -2.75 -1.48
CA ASP A 332 17.69 -1.93 -2.59
C ASP A 332 16.69 -2.02 -3.76
N PRO A 333 15.96 -0.94 -4.08
CA PRO A 333 15.08 -0.93 -5.24
C PRO A 333 15.91 -0.95 -6.54
N PRO A 334 15.34 -1.39 -7.68
CA PRO A 334 16.02 -1.35 -8.96
C PRO A 334 16.48 0.08 -9.32
N ARG A 335 17.78 0.25 -9.58
CA ARG A 335 18.40 1.57 -9.86
C ARG A 335 18.39 1.96 -11.33
N ASP A 336 18.06 1.02 -12.21
CA ASP A 336 18.00 1.17 -13.66
C ASP A 336 16.57 1.33 -14.17
N ARG A 337 15.57 1.28 -13.29
CA ARG A 337 14.15 1.37 -13.62
C ARG A 337 13.50 2.60 -13.02
N THR A 338 12.66 3.24 -13.81
CA THR A 338 11.85 4.39 -13.45
C THR A 338 10.41 3.93 -13.24
N TYR A 339 9.87 4.23 -12.06
CA TYR A 339 8.45 4.09 -11.77
C TYR A 339 8.01 5.22 -10.87
N MET A 340 7.23 6.15 -11.41
CA MET A 340 6.60 7.25 -10.68
C MET A 340 5.11 7.01 -10.67
N GLN A 341 4.49 7.15 -9.50
CA GLN A 341 3.04 7.12 -9.35
C GLN A 341 2.59 8.29 -8.49
N GLU A 342 1.61 9.05 -8.97
CA GLU A 342 1.06 10.22 -8.28
C GLU A 342 -0.48 10.24 -8.39
N GLY A 343 -1.13 10.78 -7.36
CA GLY A 343 -2.56 11.10 -7.39
C GLY A 343 -2.80 12.54 -7.84
N LEU A 344 -3.52 12.71 -8.95
CA LEU A 344 -3.97 14.00 -9.45
C LEU A 344 -5.29 14.36 -8.77
N PHE A 345 -5.22 15.31 -7.84
CA PHE A 345 -6.39 15.78 -7.12
C PHE A 345 -7.29 16.61 -8.04
N VAL A 346 -8.57 16.24 -8.12
CA VAL A 346 -9.55 16.97 -8.90
C VAL A 346 -10.19 18.06 -8.04
N ARG A 347 -10.18 19.29 -8.55
CA ARG A 347 -10.85 20.44 -7.97
C ARG A 347 -11.62 21.16 -9.06
N ASN A 348 -12.91 21.39 -8.82
CA ASN A 348 -13.81 22.05 -9.79
C ASN A 348 -13.71 21.41 -11.18
N GLN A 349 -13.83 20.07 -11.23
CA GLN A 349 -13.76 19.26 -12.45
C GLN A 349 -12.44 19.31 -13.24
N ARG A 350 -11.39 19.89 -12.65
CA ARG A 350 -10.07 20.02 -13.28
C ARG A 350 -8.99 19.52 -12.36
N PHE A 351 -7.87 19.13 -12.92
CA PHE A 351 -6.66 18.85 -12.18
C PHE A 351 -5.50 19.57 -12.83
N GLU A 352 -4.59 20.08 -12.00
CA GLU A 352 -3.29 20.57 -12.43
C GLU A 352 -2.27 20.14 -11.37
N LYS A 353 -1.15 19.58 -11.82
CA LYS A 353 -0.05 19.17 -10.95
C LYS A 353 1.28 19.36 -11.68
N LYS A 354 2.23 19.98 -11.00
CA LYS A 354 3.66 19.92 -11.37
C LYS A 354 4.27 18.71 -10.66
N ILE A 355 5.02 17.92 -11.41
CA ILE A 355 5.78 16.76 -10.94
C ILE A 355 7.24 17.04 -11.26
N ASP A 356 8.05 17.25 -10.23
CA ASP A 356 9.49 17.41 -10.36
C ASP A 356 10.17 16.10 -9.99
N MET A 357 10.79 15.44 -10.96
CA MET A 357 11.59 14.22 -10.76
C MET A 357 13.09 14.48 -10.91
N SER A 358 13.48 15.75 -11.12
CA SER A 358 14.88 16.12 -11.37
C SER A 358 15.74 16.04 -10.12
N ARG A 359 15.12 16.25 -8.96
CA ARG A 359 15.76 16.36 -7.65
C ARG A 359 16.25 15.03 -7.09
N ASP A 360 15.59 13.95 -7.50
CA ASP A 360 15.86 12.59 -7.03
C ASP A 360 16.29 11.67 -8.20
N PRO A 361 17.48 11.88 -8.79
CA PRO A 361 17.90 11.17 -10.00
C PRO A 361 18.11 9.66 -9.80
N THR A 362 18.40 9.20 -8.58
CA THR A 362 18.47 7.77 -8.24
C THR A 362 17.08 7.14 -8.19
N MET A 363 16.07 7.93 -7.84
CA MET A 363 14.68 7.50 -7.83
C MET A 363 14.09 7.43 -9.24
N TYR A 364 14.46 8.41 -10.07
CA TYR A 364 13.96 8.58 -11.42
C TYR A 364 15.13 8.62 -12.42
N PRO A 365 15.78 7.47 -12.68
CA PRO A 365 17.05 7.42 -13.41
C PRO A 365 16.88 7.70 -14.91
N MET A 366 15.70 7.45 -15.48
CA MET A 366 15.40 7.65 -16.90
C MET A 366 16.44 6.97 -17.84
N VAL A 367 16.81 5.73 -17.53
CA VAL A 367 17.81 4.96 -18.30
C VAL A 367 17.23 4.46 -19.63
N GLY A 368 16.01 3.90 -19.60
CA GLY A 368 15.29 3.37 -20.75
C GLY A 368 15.07 4.37 -21.89
N LYS A 369 14.80 3.87 -23.09
CA LYS A 369 14.61 4.69 -24.32
C LYS A 369 13.22 5.30 -24.42
N ASN A 370 12.20 4.51 -24.05
CA ASN A 370 10.79 4.84 -24.20
C ASN A 370 10.08 4.65 -22.86
N TYR A 371 9.13 5.54 -22.59
CA TYR A 371 8.30 5.53 -21.40
C TYR A 371 6.84 5.61 -21.80
N VAL A 372 5.98 5.23 -20.87
CA VAL A 372 4.54 5.43 -20.98
C VAL A 372 4.07 6.26 -19.81
N LEU A 373 3.25 7.25 -20.10
CA LEU A 373 2.52 8.03 -19.12
C LEU A 373 1.06 7.57 -19.13
N GLU A 374 0.65 6.90 -18.07
CA GLU A 374 -0.66 6.30 -17.93
C GLU A 374 -1.52 7.10 -16.96
N PHE A 375 -2.79 7.24 -17.29
CA PHE A 375 -3.83 7.76 -16.41
C PHE A 375 -4.82 6.64 -16.13
N TYR A 376 -5.15 6.45 -14.87
CA TYR A 376 -5.98 5.34 -14.43
C TYR A 376 -6.94 5.77 -13.32
N TYR A 377 -8.17 5.28 -13.39
CA TYR A 377 -9.16 5.44 -12.34
C TYR A 377 -9.87 4.13 -12.03
N ASN A 378 -9.74 3.69 -10.78
CA ASN A 378 -10.43 2.51 -10.28
C ASN A 378 -11.72 2.94 -9.54
N PRO A 379 -12.93 2.63 -10.06
CA PRO A 379 -14.17 2.98 -9.37
C PRO A 379 -14.30 2.26 -8.02
N ARG A 380 -13.70 1.07 -7.88
CA ARG A 380 -13.67 0.35 -6.60
C ARG A 380 -12.81 1.02 -5.55
N SER A 381 -11.89 1.93 -5.88
CA SER A 381 -11.11 2.66 -4.88
C SER A 381 -11.73 4.00 -4.48
N ALA A 382 -12.71 4.47 -5.24
CA ALA A 382 -13.38 5.75 -5.03
C ALA A 382 -14.09 5.84 -3.66
N PRO A 383 -14.16 7.03 -3.04
CA PRO A 383 -15.06 7.28 -1.92
C PRO A 383 -16.50 6.88 -2.21
N ALA A 384 -17.25 6.52 -1.16
CA ALA A 384 -18.57 5.94 -1.32
C ALA A 384 -19.56 6.83 -2.10
N HIS A 385 -19.55 8.15 -1.88
CA HIS A 385 -20.41 9.08 -2.61
C HIS A 385 -20.12 9.17 -4.11
N ILE A 386 -18.89 8.87 -4.54
CA ILE A 386 -18.54 8.77 -5.97
C ILE A 386 -18.99 7.41 -6.51
N GLN A 387 -18.80 6.33 -5.74
CA GLN A 387 -19.32 5.01 -6.10
C GLN A 387 -20.85 4.96 -6.20
N ASP A 388 -21.57 5.82 -5.49
CA ASP A 388 -23.02 5.90 -5.63
C ASP A 388 -23.42 6.27 -7.07
N LYS A 389 -22.60 7.05 -7.78
CA LYS A 389 -22.78 7.33 -9.22
C LYS A 389 -22.08 6.33 -10.14
N PHE A 390 -20.89 5.86 -9.79
CA PHE A 390 -20.13 4.96 -10.67
C PHE A 390 -20.51 3.48 -10.55
N GLY A 391 -21.19 3.12 -9.46
CA GLY A 391 -21.50 1.75 -9.11
C GLY A 391 -20.31 1.02 -8.49
N TRP A 392 -20.45 -0.30 -8.38
CA TRP A 392 -19.42 -1.17 -7.77
C TRP A 392 -18.26 -1.43 -8.72
N ASN A 393 -18.56 -1.62 -10.00
CA ASN A 393 -17.63 -2.06 -11.03
C ASN A 393 -17.46 -1.03 -12.14
N GLY A 394 -17.96 0.19 -11.98
CA GLY A 394 -17.92 1.23 -13.02
C GLY A 394 -19.07 1.15 -14.02
N GLU A 395 -20.13 0.40 -13.72
CA GLU A 395 -21.34 0.31 -14.54
C GLU A 395 -21.96 1.69 -14.84
N GLY A 396 -21.97 2.58 -13.84
CA GLY A 396 -22.47 3.96 -13.95
C GLY A 396 -21.42 4.98 -14.37
N MET A 397 -20.25 4.53 -14.85
CA MET A 397 -19.18 5.39 -15.37
C MET A 397 -19.08 5.24 -16.88
N THR A 398 -18.97 6.35 -17.61
CA THR A 398 -18.66 6.40 -19.04
C THR A 398 -17.75 7.57 -19.37
N ASP A 399 -17.24 7.60 -20.59
CA ASP A 399 -16.52 8.74 -21.16
C ASP A 399 -17.03 8.97 -22.58
N HIS A 400 -17.28 10.21 -22.99
CA HIS A 400 -17.66 10.53 -24.38
C HIS A 400 -16.57 10.10 -25.38
N THR A 401 -15.31 10.03 -24.96
CA THR A 401 -14.22 9.39 -25.71
C THR A 401 -14.14 7.93 -25.28
N ALA A 402 -14.90 7.06 -25.94
CA ALA A 402 -15.01 5.64 -25.57
C ALA A 402 -13.65 4.90 -25.41
N ALA A 403 -12.61 5.34 -26.13
CA ALA A 403 -11.25 4.79 -26.02
C ALA A 403 -10.56 5.05 -24.66
N ASN A 404 -11.06 5.99 -23.86
CA ASN A 404 -10.57 6.25 -22.51
C ASN A 404 -11.08 5.22 -21.48
N MET A 405 -12.09 4.43 -21.85
CA MET A 405 -12.67 3.40 -20.99
C MET A 405 -12.08 2.03 -21.34
N SER A 406 -11.79 1.23 -20.31
CA SER A 406 -11.23 -0.11 -20.47
C SER A 406 -11.99 -1.12 -19.60
N THR A 407 -12.30 -2.28 -20.19
CA THR A 407 -12.87 -3.44 -19.51
C THR A 407 -11.88 -4.61 -19.40
N ASP A 408 -10.73 -4.49 -20.06
CA ASP A 408 -9.67 -5.48 -20.11
C ASP A 408 -8.51 -5.16 -19.14
N ALA A 409 -8.39 -3.92 -18.67
CA ALA A 409 -7.40 -3.55 -17.66
C ALA A 409 -7.60 -4.30 -16.33
N ARG A 410 -8.85 -4.45 -15.88
CA ARG A 410 -9.20 -5.25 -14.70
C ARG A 410 -10.44 -6.07 -15.01
N LYS A 411 -10.35 -7.39 -14.89
CA LYS A 411 -11.43 -8.32 -15.24
C LYS A 411 -12.69 -8.00 -14.43
N GLY A 412 -13.82 -7.85 -15.13
CA GLY A 412 -15.13 -7.59 -14.50
C GLY A 412 -15.33 -6.16 -14.01
N MET A 413 -14.48 -5.22 -14.44
CA MET A 413 -14.57 -3.81 -14.08
C MET A 413 -14.47 -2.93 -15.32
N LYS A 414 -15.19 -1.81 -15.31
CA LYS A 414 -15.04 -0.72 -16.26
C LYS A 414 -14.24 0.39 -15.59
N VAL A 415 -13.03 0.62 -16.07
CA VAL A 415 -12.08 1.60 -15.50
C VAL A 415 -11.79 2.69 -16.52
N LEU A 416 -11.32 3.85 -16.05
CA LEU A 416 -10.63 4.79 -16.93
C LEU A 416 -9.20 4.29 -17.14
N TYR A 417 -8.75 4.23 -18.39
CA TYR A 417 -7.36 4.00 -18.73
C TYR A 417 -6.96 4.74 -20.00
N VAL A 418 -5.93 5.57 -19.91
CA VAL A 418 -5.31 6.27 -21.04
C VAL A 418 -3.81 6.10 -20.95
N SER A 419 -3.14 5.86 -22.08
CA SER A 419 -1.69 5.74 -22.17
C SER A 419 -1.15 6.67 -23.24
N LEU A 420 -0.19 7.53 -22.86
CA LEU A 420 0.49 8.45 -23.75
C LEU A 420 1.97 8.06 -23.82
N PRO A 421 2.50 7.69 -25.00
CA PRO A 421 3.93 7.41 -25.14
C PRO A 421 4.75 8.69 -24.99
N ILE A 422 5.90 8.59 -24.34
CA ILE A 422 6.86 9.70 -24.22
C ILE A 422 8.28 9.15 -24.28
N THR A 423 9.17 9.79 -25.04
CA THR A 423 10.54 9.33 -25.22
C THR A 423 11.48 9.88 -24.16
N LYS A 424 12.63 9.23 -23.98
CA LYS A 424 13.73 9.76 -23.15
C LYS A 424 14.16 11.16 -23.59
N GLU A 425 14.27 11.39 -24.90
CA GLU A 425 14.70 12.67 -25.46
C GLU A 425 13.70 13.79 -25.12
N GLN A 426 12.40 13.49 -25.14
CA GLN A 426 11.38 14.41 -24.67
C GLN A 426 11.52 14.70 -23.17
N LEU A 427 11.61 13.65 -22.34
CA LEU A 427 11.72 13.82 -20.88
C LEU A 427 12.97 14.57 -20.43
N LEU A 428 14.08 14.44 -21.18
CA LEU A 428 15.36 15.06 -20.84
C LEU A 428 15.67 16.30 -21.69
N LEU A 429 14.74 16.77 -22.53
CA LEU A 429 14.94 17.91 -23.43
C LEU A 429 16.25 17.80 -24.24
N ARG A 430 16.49 16.63 -24.86
CA ARG A 430 17.71 16.36 -25.65
C ARG A 430 17.41 16.20 -27.13
N GLY A 431 18.44 16.31 -27.95
CA GLY A 431 18.35 16.15 -29.40
C GLY A 431 17.39 17.19 -30.00
N ASP A 432 16.40 16.74 -30.75
CA ASP A 432 15.41 17.59 -31.41
C ASP A 432 14.50 18.38 -30.45
N TRP A 433 14.56 18.07 -29.14
CA TRP A 433 13.78 18.70 -28.08
C TRP A 433 14.56 19.70 -27.22
N ALA A 434 15.84 19.99 -27.53
CA ALA A 434 16.65 20.94 -26.76
C ALA A 434 16.03 22.35 -26.71
N ASP A 435 15.46 22.81 -27.83
CA ASP A 435 14.85 24.14 -27.96
C ASP A 435 13.31 24.08 -28.12
N LYS A 436 12.70 22.92 -27.87
CA LYS A 436 11.25 22.73 -28.01
C LYS A 436 10.66 22.29 -26.68
N VAL A 437 9.38 22.57 -26.49
CA VAL A 437 8.63 22.10 -25.33
C VAL A 437 7.83 20.85 -25.74
N PRO A 438 8.23 19.64 -25.30
CA PRO A 438 7.46 18.43 -25.57
C PRO A 438 6.08 18.50 -24.94
N VAL A 439 5.06 18.16 -25.74
CA VAL A 439 3.68 18.07 -25.30
C VAL A 439 3.09 16.74 -25.78
N VAL A 440 2.52 15.98 -24.86
CA VAL A 440 1.68 14.81 -25.15
C VAL A 440 0.30 15.04 -24.55
N LYS A 441 -0.77 14.70 -25.28
CA LYS A 441 -2.14 14.99 -24.85
C LYS A 441 -3.13 13.96 -25.39
N THR A 442 -4.28 13.85 -24.74
CA THR A 442 -5.41 13.10 -25.26
C THR A 442 -5.98 13.81 -26.49
N ALA A 443 -6.57 13.04 -27.41
CA ALA A 443 -7.11 13.58 -28.67
C ALA A 443 -8.25 14.59 -28.44
N ASN A 444 -9.03 14.41 -27.38
CA ASN A 444 -10.13 15.27 -26.97
C ASN A 444 -9.71 16.47 -26.10
N TYR A 445 -8.42 16.67 -25.82
CA TYR A 445 -7.98 17.78 -24.96
C TYR A 445 -8.17 19.13 -25.66
N VAL A 446 -8.88 20.04 -25.00
CA VAL A 446 -9.11 21.42 -25.43
C VAL A 446 -8.28 22.38 -24.58
N GLU A 447 -7.55 23.30 -25.23
CA GLU A 447 -6.80 24.33 -24.50
C GLU A 447 -7.76 25.22 -23.71
N THR A 448 -7.41 25.50 -22.46
CA THR A 448 -8.19 26.40 -21.62
C THR A 448 -7.73 27.83 -21.87
N ASP A 449 -8.68 28.75 -22.11
CA ASP A 449 -8.36 30.16 -22.33
C ASP A 449 -7.64 30.76 -21.12
N LYS A 450 -6.62 31.60 -21.37
CA LYS A 450 -5.75 32.22 -20.35
C LYS A 450 -6.49 33.07 -19.30
N ASN A 451 -7.78 33.36 -19.52
CA ASN A 451 -8.64 34.16 -18.64
C ASN A 451 -9.31 33.35 -17.51
N TYR A 452 -9.12 32.03 -17.45
CA TYR A 452 -9.66 31.19 -16.37
C TYR A 452 -8.72 31.18 -15.15
N THR A 453 -8.30 32.36 -14.69
CA THR A 453 -7.37 32.55 -13.55
C THR A 453 -8.04 32.42 -12.19
N ASP A 454 -9.29 31.95 -12.13
CA ASP A 454 -10.02 31.82 -10.86
C ASP A 454 -10.38 30.36 -10.51
N LEU A 455 -9.35 29.52 -10.37
CA LEU A 455 -9.46 28.25 -9.64
C LEU A 455 -9.79 28.45 -8.13
N ARG A 456 -9.99 29.71 -7.68
CA ARG A 456 -10.44 30.08 -6.34
C ARG A 456 -11.91 30.46 -6.28
N GLU A 457 -12.69 30.34 -7.36
CA GLU A 457 -14.14 30.34 -7.23
C GLU A 457 -14.52 29.18 -6.29
N LYS A 458 -14.78 29.57 -5.03
CA LYS A 458 -15.36 28.73 -4.00
C LYS A 458 -16.59 28.11 -4.64
N LEU A 459 -16.63 26.78 -4.63
CA LEU A 459 -17.91 26.08 -4.76
C LEU A 459 -18.79 26.65 -3.63
N ASP A 460 -19.71 27.55 -3.95
CA ASP A 460 -20.75 27.98 -3.01
C ASP A 460 -21.72 26.81 -2.93
N ILE A 461 -21.38 25.84 -2.07
CA ILE A 461 -22.26 24.73 -1.73
C ILE A 461 -23.32 25.32 -0.80
N PRO A 462 -24.59 25.46 -1.23
CA PRO A 462 -25.63 25.95 -0.36
C PRO A 462 -25.76 24.97 0.81
N GLY A 463 -25.33 25.38 2.02
CA GLY A 463 -25.42 24.57 3.24
C GLY A 463 -24.10 24.28 3.96
N LEU A 464 -22.92 24.58 3.39
CA LEU A 464 -21.61 24.45 4.06
C LEU A 464 -21.03 25.81 4.48
N LYS A 465 -21.86 26.68 5.05
CA LYS A 465 -21.41 27.81 5.87
C LYS A 465 -21.52 27.41 7.34
N GLY A 466 -20.46 26.79 7.86
CA GLY A 466 -20.19 26.83 9.30
C GLY A 466 -19.85 28.28 9.68
N LYS A 467 -20.44 28.75 10.78
CA LYS A 467 -20.10 30.02 11.42
C LYS A 467 -18.63 30.09 11.81
#